data_AF-A0AAP0DUS0-F1
#
_entry.id   AF-A0AAP0DUS0-F1
#
_cell.length_a   1.000
_cell.length_b   1.000
_cell.length_c   1.000
_cell.angle_alpha   90.00
_cell.angle_beta   90.00
_cell.angle_gamma   90.00
#
_symmetry.space_group_name_H-M   'P 1'
#
loop_
_entity.id
_entity.type
_entity.pdbx_description
1 polymer ?
#
loop_
_entity_poly.entity_id
_entity_poly.type
_entity_poly.pdbx_seq_one_letter_code
_entity_poly.pdbx_strand_id
1 'polypeptide(L)'
;MMGTTDAILDLVSSGTTLRENNLKELEGGVVLESQAVLVASKRAVIKRSAVLTTTHEILERLEARLGAVCRFTVTANMKGRSAEEVAERILS
;
A
#
# COMPACT_ATOMS: atom_id res chain seq x y z
N MET A 1 -7.84 14.41 37.20
CA MET A 1 -8.20 13.00 37.42
C MET A 1 -7.14 12.16 36.72
N MET A 2 -6.06 11.84 37.44
CA MET A 2 -4.94 11.04 36.96
C MET A 2 -5.00 9.71 37.71
N GLY A 3 -4.95 8.58 36.99
CA GLY A 3 -4.72 7.25 37.59
C GLY A 3 -5.88 6.26 37.61
N THR A 4 -6.68 6.13 36.55
CA THR A 4 -7.75 5.10 36.49
C THR A 4 -7.41 3.88 35.61
N THR A 5 -6.28 3.90 34.89
CA THR A 5 -5.89 2.84 33.93
C THR A 5 -4.38 2.60 34.02
N ASP A 6 -4.00 1.32 34.07
CA ASP A 6 -2.60 0.89 34.13
C ASP A 6 -1.95 0.80 32.73
N ALA A 7 -2.77 0.64 31.68
CA ALA A 7 -2.36 0.58 30.29
C ALA A 7 -3.51 0.98 29.35
N ILE A 8 -3.16 1.42 28.15
CA ILE A 8 -4.11 1.74 27.08
C ILE A 8 -3.84 0.88 25.84
N LEU A 9 -4.88 0.65 25.04
CA LEU A 9 -4.79 0.08 23.71
C LEU A 9 -5.34 1.11 22.72
N ASP A 10 -4.53 1.52 21.75
CA ASP A 10 -4.88 2.58 20.81
C ASP A 10 -4.26 2.33 19.43
N LEU A 11 -4.73 3.05 18.42
CA LEU A 11 -4.14 3.05 17.08
C LEU A 11 -2.90 3.94 17.06
N VAL A 12 -1.76 3.35 16.70
CA VAL A 12 -0.49 4.05 16.61
C VAL A 12 -0.04 4.11 15.15
N SER A 13 0.41 5.29 14.72
CA SER A 13 1.03 5.50 13.40
C SER A 13 2.47 5.99 13.57
N SER A 14 2.69 7.30 13.70
CA SER A 14 4.04 7.87 13.90
C SER A 14 4.54 7.81 15.35
N GLY A 15 3.69 7.39 16.31
CA GLY A 15 3.99 7.43 17.74
C GLY A 15 3.96 8.82 18.39
N THR A 16 3.61 9.88 17.65
CA THR A 16 3.61 11.27 18.16
C THR A 16 2.71 11.43 19.39
N THR A 17 1.48 10.90 19.33
CA THR A 17 0.51 10.97 20.44
C THR A 17 1.04 10.28 21.71
N LEU A 18 1.71 9.13 21.56
CA LEU A 18 2.28 8.43 22.72
C LEU A 18 3.38 9.27 23.37
N ARG A 19 4.29 9.83 22.55
CA ARG A 19 5.39 10.66 23.04
C ARG A 19 4.89 11.92 23.76
N GLU A 20 3.87 12.59 23.23
CA GLU A 20 3.27 13.78 23.84
C GLU A 20 2.60 13.49 25.18
N ASN A 21 2.19 12.24 25.42
CA ASN A 21 1.59 11.78 26.68
C ASN A 21 2.56 11.03 27.59
N ASN A 22 3.87 11.09 27.32
CA ASN A 22 4.91 10.34 28.06
C ASN A 22 4.67 8.83 28.12
N LEU A 23 4.00 8.27 27.11
CA LEU A 23 3.73 6.85 26.95
C LEU A 23 4.76 6.19 26.04
N LYS A 24 4.88 4.87 26.14
CA LYS A 24 5.70 4.04 25.26
C LYS A 24 4.94 2.80 24.85
N GLU A 25 5.26 2.28 23.67
CA GLU A 25 4.81 0.95 23.26
C GLU A 25 5.50 -0.12 24.12
N LEU A 26 4.79 -1.21 24.38
CA LEU A 26 5.32 -2.37 25.08
C LEU A 26 5.92 -3.34 24.07
N GLU A 27 7.03 -4.00 24.44
CA GLU A 27 7.58 -5.08 23.64
C GLU A 27 6.56 -6.22 23.54
N GLY A 28 6.24 -6.63 22.30
CA GLY A 28 5.14 -7.58 22.05
C GLY A 28 3.73 -7.01 22.25
N GLY A 29 3.59 -5.69 22.44
CA GLY A 29 2.30 -5.01 22.64
C GLY A 29 1.50 -4.72 21.37
N VAL A 30 2.06 -5.03 20.19
CA VAL A 30 1.35 -4.89 18.91
C VAL A 30 0.33 -6.02 18.78
N VAL A 31 -0.95 -5.66 18.85
CA VAL A 31 -2.05 -6.61 18.68
C VAL A 31 -2.25 -6.99 17.21
N LEU A 32 -2.22 -6.00 16.32
CA LEU A 32 -2.33 -6.19 14.87
C LEU A 32 -1.68 -5.04 14.12
N GLU A 33 -1.11 -5.35 12.97
CA GLU A 33 -0.73 -4.37 11.96
C GLU A 33 -1.93 -4.10 11.06
N SER A 34 -2.24 -2.83 10.83
CA SER A 34 -3.42 -2.41 10.08
C SER A 34 -3.05 -1.62 8.82
N GLN A 35 -3.77 -1.88 7.74
CA GLN A 35 -3.70 -1.14 6.49
C GLN A 35 -5.09 -1.04 5.87
N ALA A 36 -5.26 -0.09 4.95
CA ALA A 36 -6.49 -0.02 4.15
C ALA A 36 -6.58 -1.26 3.24
N VAL A 37 -7.75 -1.91 3.23
CA VAL A 37 -8.01 -3.11 2.41
C VAL A 37 -9.31 -2.96 1.63
N LEU A 38 -9.33 -3.47 0.40
CA LEU A 38 -10.55 -3.59 -0.40
C LEU A 38 -11.31 -4.86 0.03
N VAL A 39 -12.50 -4.70 0.59
CA VAL A 39 -13.34 -5.82 1.05
C VAL A 39 -14.63 -5.87 0.25
N ALA A 40 -14.99 -7.07 -0.24
CA ALA A 40 -16.24 -7.32 -0.96
C ALA A 40 -17.09 -8.39 -0.26
N SER A 41 -18.41 -8.20 -0.29
CA SER A 41 -19.34 -9.20 0.25
C SER A 41 -19.36 -10.45 -0.63
N LYS A 42 -18.90 -11.59 -0.08
CA LYS A 42 -18.87 -12.89 -0.77
C LYS A 42 -20.22 -13.25 -1.40
N ARG A 43 -21.32 -13.09 -0.64
CA ARG A 43 -22.68 -13.38 -1.15
C ARG A 43 -23.06 -12.48 -2.32
N ALA A 44 -22.68 -11.20 -2.26
CA ALA A 44 -22.97 -10.24 -3.32
C ALA A 44 -22.22 -10.57 -4.62
N VAL A 45 -20.93 -10.86 -4.50
CA VAL A 45 -20.05 -11.19 -5.64
C VAL A 45 -20.51 -12.46 -6.34
N ILE A 46 -20.93 -13.48 -5.57
CA ILE A 46 -21.42 -14.75 -6.15
C ILE A 46 -22.78 -14.58 -6.83
N LYS A 47 -23.71 -13.81 -6.24
CA LYS A 47 -25.09 -13.72 -6.73
C LYS A 47 -25.32 -12.66 -7.79
N ARG A 48 -24.45 -11.64 -7.89
CA ARG A 48 -24.63 -10.48 -8.76
C ARG A 48 -23.38 -10.28 -9.61
N SER A 49 -23.45 -10.69 -10.87
CA SER A 49 -22.34 -10.56 -11.83
C SER A 49 -21.81 -9.12 -11.93
N ALA A 50 -22.69 -8.12 -11.93
CA ALA A 50 -22.30 -6.71 -11.97
C ALA A 50 -21.36 -6.33 -10.81
N VAL A 51 -21.61 -6.85 -9.59
CA VAL A 51 -20.75 -6.57 -8.42
C VAL A 51 -19.39 -7.20 -8.59
N LEU A 52 -19.33 -8.43 -9.11
CA LEU A 52 -18.07 -9.11 -9.42
C LEU A 52 -17.25 -8.31 -10.45
N THR A 53 -17.87 -7.92 -11.57
CA THR A 53 -17.20 -7.16 -12.63
C THR A 53 -16.64 -5.84 -12.12
N THR A 54 -17.44 -5.04 -11.41
CA THR A 54 -16.96 -3.76 -10.85
C THR A 54 -15.87 -3.97 -9.81
N THR A 55 -15.97 -4.99 -8.95
CA THR A 55 -14.93 -5.29 -7.96
C THR A 55 -13.61 -5.67 -8.65
N HIS A 56 -13.68 -6.45 -9.73
CA HIS A 56 -12.53 -6.84 -10.54
C HIS A 56 -11.84 -5.62 -11.16
N GLU A 57 -12.60 -4.71 -11.78
CA GLU A 57 -12.05 -3.48 -12.37
C GLU A 57 -11.37 -2.58 -11.32
N ILE A 58 -11.97 -2.46 -10.13
CA ILE A 58 -11.36 -1.69 -9.03
C ILE A 58 -10.05 -2.35 -8.58
N LEU A 59 -10.03 -3.67 -8.44
CA LEU A 59 -8.83 -4.41 -8.04
C LEU A 59 -7.69 -4.20 -9.05
N GLU A 60 -7.96 -4.37 -10.34
CA GLU A 60 -6.97 -4.13 -11.41
C GLU A 60 -6.38 -2.72 -11.34
N ARG A 61 -7.22 -1.70 -11.12
CA ARG A 61 -6.76 -0.31 -11.01
C ARG A 61 -5.89 -0.07 -9.79
N LEU A 62 -6.23 -0.67 -8.65
CA LEU A 62 -5.44 -0.56 -7.42
C LEU A 62 -4.08 -1.24 -7.60
N GLU A 63 -4.04 -2.44 -8.14
CA GLU A 63 -2.81 -3.18 -8.42
C GLU A 63 -1.92 -2.45 -9.44
N ALA A 64 -2.51 -1.95 -10.53
CA ALA A 64 -1.79 -1.16 -11.52
C ALA A 64 -1.18 0.10 -10.90
N ARG A 65 -1.94 0.81 -10.05
CA ARG A 65 -1.44 2.00 -9.35
C ARG A 65 -0.31 1.64 -8.39
N LEU A 66 -0.47 0.63 -7.55
CA LEU A 66 0.58 0.20 -6.60
C LEU A 66 1.85 -0.23 -7.36
N GLY A 67 1.69 -0.97 -8.45
CA GLY A 67 2.79 -1.37 -9.32
C GLY A 67 3.46 -0.21 -10.06
N ALA A 68 2.76 0.90 -10.28
CA ALA A 68 3.28 2.09 -10.96
C ALA A 68 4.00 3.06 -9.99
N VAL A 69 3.65 3.06 -8.70
CA VAL A 69 4.21 4.00 -7.70
C VAL A 69 5.74 3.98 -7.67
N CYS A 70 6.36 2.83 -7.91
CA CYS A 70 7.82 2.67 -7.91
C CYS A 70 8.43 2.56 -9.32
N ARG A 71 7.71 2.94 -10.38
CA ARG A 71 8.22 2.92 -11.76
C ARG A 71 8.26 4.33 -12.35
N PHE A 72 9.33 4.62 -13.09
CA PHE A 72 9.51 5.87 -13.82
C PHE A 72 9.67 5.59 -15.30
N THR A 73 9.00 6.37 -16.13
CA THR A 73 9.22 6.37 -17.58
C THR A 73 10.30 7.39 -17.90
N VAL A 74 11.46 6.91 -18.36
CA VAL A 74 12.55 7.76 -18.83
C VAL A 74 12.60 7.69 -20.34
N THR A 75 12.49 8.84 -21.00
CA THR A 75 12.69 8.97 -22.44
C THR A 75 13.98 9.74 -22.66
N ALA A 76 14.92 9.13 -23.38
CA ALA A 76 16.22 9.72 -23.68
C ALA A 76 16.56 9.50 -25.16
N ASN A 77 17.09 10.54 -25.80
CA ASN A 77 17.62 10.43 -27.16
C ASN A 77 19.05 9.91 -27.09
N MET A 78 19.36 8.89 -27.88
CA MET A 78 20.71 8.34 -28.01
C MET A 78 21.14 8.32 -29.46
N LYS A 79 22.42 8.64 -29.69
CA LYS A 79 23.04 8.47 -31.00
C LYS A 79 23.40 7.00 -31.18
N GLY A 80 22.94 6.39 -32.26
CA GLY A 80 23.32 5.05 -32.68
C GLY A 80 23.13 4.90 -34.18
N ARG A 81 23.83 3.93 -34.77
CA ARG A 81 23.80 3.64 -36.21
C ARG A 81 22.64 2.71 -36.57
N SER A 82 22.10 1.96 -35.60
CA SER A 82 20.89 1.15 -35.73
C SER A 82 20.15 1.03 -34.39
N ALA A 83 18.92 0.50 -34.41
CA ALA A 83 18.13 0.29 -33.20
C ALA A 83 18.75 -0.78 -32.28
N GLU A 84 19.38 -1.79 -32.88
CA GLU A 84 20.06 -2.88 -32.18
C GLU A 84 21.28 -2.37 -31.41
N GLU A 85 22.08 -1.47 -32.00
CA GLU A 85 23.23 -0.86 -31.32
C GLU A 85 22.79 -0.05 -30.08
N VAL A 86 21.69 0.71 -30.22
CA VAL A 86 21.14 1.50 -29.11
C VAL A 86 20.59 0.58 -28.02
N ALA A 87 19.93 -0.52 -28.37
CA ALA A 87 19.41 -1.49 -27.42
C ALA A 87 20.52 -2.22 -26.64
N GLU A 88 21.60 -2.64 -27.33
CA GLU A 88 22.74 -3.31 -26.68
C GLU A 88 23.40 -2.39 -25.64
N ARG A 89 23.56 -1.10 -25.95
CA ARG A 89 24.11 -0.09 -25.02
C ARG A 89 23.23 0.17 -23.79
N ILE A 90 21.92 -0.06 -23.87
CA ILE A 90 21.00 0.05 -22.73
C ILE A 90 21.08 -1.18 -21.82
N LEU A 91 21.36 -2.35 -22.41
CA LEU A 91 21.32 -3.65 -21.73
C LEU A 91 22.68 -4.09 -21.15
N SER A 92 23.79 -3.45 -21.55
CA SER A 92 25.14 -3.64 -20.99
C SER A 92 25.35 -2.90 -19.68
#